data_AF-A0A8H2WNS6-F1
#
_entry.id   AF-A0A8H2WNS6-F1
#
_cell.length_a   1.000
_cell.length_b   1.000
_cell.length_c   1.000
_cell.angle_alpha   90.00
_cell.angle_beta   90.00
_cell.angle_gamma   90.00
#
_symmetry.space_group_name_H-M   'P 1'
#
loop_
_entity.id
_entity.type
_entity.pdbx_description
1 polymer ?
#
loop_
_entity_poly.entity_id
_entity_poly.type
_entity_poly.pdbx_seq_one_letter_code
_entity_poly.pdbx_strand_id
1 'polypeptide(L)'
;MATHYPLDPARSNQRPAIDTPNLPLTPRSPRLRTACGSDSQIAASNDNWPFYDPEEDVDEDPEDLQGGLRDVLVLDREVQSNTVSFVLHSFVSWMSRFLFEPTRVIPLVRESIIRGHTFGPETHHKILLIANTVLAVSKSTDYDLEPFMALSGELLKGVAEARAQSNLSGERATVAMESSHELITIVCKICSLASVLNIMGLYAPVFRRSCRESGEELVNLPKTLTTVEIHLKLFATLDVLLSVITNRPMLFRYNLEFPSSREEELLNSEDSPGLRWLYSVPDRLVVALARMNTFYEHFGSFVDREKVQELEKEIASCKAVSSVTLDPVLKLGRIVVQECWRLVASVYLYMDCEDPRVIKVQKKFMSVLGGVKSRRNPDSFLVIPMLVALQHTLPETDLFPSTVYGAFQSVTSREH
;
A
#
# COMPACT_ATOMS: atom_id res chain seq x y z
N MET A 1 18.78 -56.41 -46.64
CA MET A 1 17.53 -56.58 -45.86
C MET A 1 17.05 -55.18 -45.52
N ALA A 2 16.14 -54.51 -46.27
CA ALA A 2 14.94 -55.00 -46.96
C ALA A 2 13.96 -55.67 -45.97
N THR A 3 12.68 -55.28 -45.84
CA THR A 3 11.86 -54.41 -46.72
C THR A 3 10.53 -53.93 -46.09
N HIS A 4 9.98 -52.80 -46.61
CA HIS A 4 8.58 -52.31 -46.62
C HIS A 4 7.83 -52.03 -45.28
N TYR A 5 7.28 -50.82 -44.99
CA TYR A 5 6.25 -49.96 -45.67
C TYR A 5 4.78 -50.40 -45.38
N PRO A 6 3.78 -49.47 -45.25
CA PRO A 6 3.59 -48.28 -46.10
C PRO A 6 3.35 -46.91 -45.44
N LEU A 7 3.55 -45.87 -46.26
CA LEU A 7 2.99 -44.51 -46.12
C LEU A 7 1.56 -44.45 -46.71
N ASP A 8 0.76 -43.45 -46.33
CA ASP A 8 0.25 -42.33 -47.17
C ASP A 8 -1.07 -41.72 -46.54
N PRO A 9 -1.71 -40.63 -47.05
CA PRO A 9 -1.43 -39.26 -46.56
C PRO A 9 -2.68 -38.40 -46.22
N ALA A 10 -2.47 -37.07 -46.06
CA ALA A 10 -3.45 -35.98 -45.91
C ALA A 10 -4.23 -35.94 -44.57
N ARG A 11 -4.56 -34.82 -43.90
CA ARG A 11 -4.46 -33.33 -44.06
C ARG A 11 -4.60 -32.74 -42.61
N SER A 12 -4.26 -31.50 -42.25
CA SER A 12 -3.49 -30.38 -42.86
C SER A 12 -3.32 -29.24 -41.83
N ASN A 13 -2.29 -28.41 -41.96
CA ASN A 13 -2.12 -27.07 -41.34
C ASN A 13 -2.47 -26.91 -39.85
N GLN A 14 -1.45 -27.01 -38.98
CA GLN A 14 -1.43 -26.26 -37.72
C GLN A 14 -0.15 -25.42 -37.66
N ARG A 15 -0.31 -24.10 -37.50
CA ARG A 15 0.79 -23.22 -37.05
C ARG A 15 1.07 -23.54 -35.58
N PRO A 16 2.32 -23.44 -35.10
CA PRO A 16 2.57 -23.50 -33.65
C PRO A 16 1.78 -22.37 -32.97
N ALA A 17 1.08 -22.70 -31.89
CA ALA A 17 0.42 -21.72 -31.06
C ALA A 17 1.47 -20.83 -30.39
N ILE A 18 1.22 -19.52 -30.37
CA ILE A 18 1.96 -18.60 -29.51
C ILE A 18 1.29 -18.70 -28.13
N ASP A 19 2.02 -19.14 -27.12
CA ASP A 19 1.53 -19.20 -25.75
C ASP A 19 1.32 -17.78 -25.21
N THR A 20 0.10 -17.27 -25.36
CA THR A 20 -0.38 -16.13 -24.58
C THR A 20 -0.53 -16.55 -23.12
N PRO A 21 0.10 -15.86 -22.14
CA PRO A 21 -0.09 -16.18 -20.74
C PRO A 21 -1.55 -15.96 -20.33
N ASN A 22 -2.14 -16.96 -19.67
CA ASN A 22 -3.55 -16.93 -19.27
C ASN A 22 -3.82 -15.76 -18.31
N LEU A 23 -4.70 -14.86 -18.72
CA LEU A 23 -5.24 -13.78 -17.88
C LEU A 23 -6.11 -14.37 -16.75
N PRO A 24 -6.03 -13.83 -15.51
CA PRO A 24 -6.96 -14.20 -14.46
C PRO A 24 -8.36 -13.64 -14.77
N LEU A 25 -9.37 -14.51 -14.74
CA LEU A 25 -10.77 -14.11 -14.88
C LEU A 25 -11.21 -13.29 -13.66
N THR A 26 -11.74 -12.09 -13.90
CA THR A 26 -12.42 -11.28 -12.88
C THR A 26 -13.59 -12.05 -12.26
N PRO A 27 -13.74 -12.10 -10.92
CA PRO A 27 -14.94 -12.65 -10.30
C PRO A 27 -16.17 -11.84 -10.71
N ARG A 28 -17.13 -12.44 -11.40
CA ARG A 28 -18.45 -11.82 -11.57
C ARG A 28 -19.18 -11.86 -10.23
N SER A 29 -19.59 -10.70 -9.74
CA SER A 29 -20.38 -10.56 -8.50
C SER A 29 -21.60 -11.51 -8.53
N PRO A 30 -21.86 -12.29 -7.47
CA PRO A 30 -23.03 -13.16 -7.42
C PRO A 30 -24.32 -12.34 -7.52
N ARG A 31 -25.15 -12.62 -8.52
CA ARG A 31 -26.54 -12.13 -8.53
C ARG A 31 -27.31 -12.81 -7.41
N LEU A 32 -27.40 -12.16 -6.25
CA LEU A 32 -28.24 -12.60 -5.14
C LEU A 32 -29.69 -12.71 -5.63
N ARG A 33 -30.22 -13.94 -5.60
CA ARG A 33 -31.64 -14.20 -5.85
C ARG A 33 -32.42 -13.69 -4.65
N THR A 34 -33.38 -12.80 -4.88
CA THR A 34 -34.40 -12.45 -3.89
C THR A 34 -35.24 -13.68 -3.56
N ALA A 35 -35.00 -14.28 -2.39
CA ALA A 35 -35.90 -15.25 -1.79
C ALA A 35 -37.01 -14.49 -1.06
N CYS A 36 -38.23 -14.57 -1.60
CA CYS A 36 -39.41 -14.01 -0.94
C CYS A 36 -39.79 -14.92 0.25
N GLY A 37 -39.95 -14.36 1.45
CA GLY A 37 -40.07 -15.16 2.67
C GLY A 37 -40.58 -14.40 3.90
N SER A 38 -41.90 -14.21 3.95
CA SER A 38 -42.75 -14.10 5.15
C SER A 38 -42.50 -12.97 6.16
N ASP A 39 -43.52 -12.11 6.31
CA ASP A 39 -43.60 -11.09 7.34
C ASP A 39 -43.52 -11.65 8.76
N SER A 40 -42.80 -10.95 9.64
CA SER A 40 -42.93 -11.07 11.10
C SER A 40 -42.60 -9.72 11.72
N GLN A 41 -43.65 -8.98 12.10
CA GLN A 41 -43.52 -7.69 12.76
C GLN A 41 -42.91 -7.86 14.15
N ILE A 42 -41.76 -7.24 14.39
CA ILE A 42 -41.28 -6.93 15.74
C ILE A 42 -41.14 -5.40 15.81
N ALA A 43 -41.80 -4.80 16.79
CA ALA A 43 -42.00 -3.36 16.86
C ALA A 43 -40.69 -2.60 17.11
N ALA A 44 -40.46 -1.55 16.33
CA ALA A 44 -39.36 -0.62 16.57
C ALA A 44 -39.61 0.23 17.82
N SER A 45 -38.82 0.02 18.87
CA SER A 45 -38.67 0.97 19.96
C SER A 45 -37.86 2.17 19.47
N ASN A 46 -38.46 3.36 19.57
CA ASN A 46 -38.02 4.56 18.88
C ASN A 46 -36.93 5.32 19.66
N ASP A 47 -35.69 4.82 19.66
CA ASP A 47 -34.53 5.54 20.21
C ASP A 47 -33.85 6.42 19.16
N ASN A 48 -33.96 7.73 19.38
CA ASN A 48 -33.72 8.78 18.42
C ASN A 48 -32.22 9.11 18.25
N TRP A 49 -31.50 8.30 17.48
CA TRP A 49 -30.16 8.67 16.96
C TRP A 49 -30.27 9.85 15.98
N PRO A 50 -29.45 10.91 16.11
CA PRO A 50 -29.56 12.08 15.25
C PRO A 50 -29.07 11.76 13.83
N PHE A 51 -30.01 11.85 12.89
CA PHE A 51 -29.85 12.06 11.45
C PHE A 51 -28.44 11.88 10.86
N TYR A 52 -28.29 10.79 10.10
CA TYR A 52 -27.43 10.82 8.91
C TYR A 52 -27.97 11.90 7.97
N ASP A 53 -27.19 12.95 7.74
CA ASP A 53 -27.37 13.82 6.58
C ASP A 53 -26.64 13.17 5.39
N PRO A 54 -27.34 12.77 4.31
CA PRO A 54 -26.71 12.17 3.14
C PRO A 54 -25.94 13.18 2.27
N GLU A 55 -26.15 14.49 2.45
CA GLU A 55 -25.72 15.55 1.53
C GLU A 55 -24.65 16.49 2.12
N GLU A 56 -23.82 16.03 3.06
CA GLU A 56 -22.49 16.63 3.23
C GLU A 56 -21.68 16.35 1.95
N ASP A 57 -21.62 17.35 1.05
CA ASP A 57 -20.70 17.39 -0.09
C ASP A 57 -19.31 16.94 0.37
N VAL A 58 -18.89 15.75 -0.08
CA VAL A 58 -17.56 15.25 0.19
C VAL A 58 -16.63 16.02 -0.71
N ASP A 59 -16.02 17.06 -0.17
CA ASP A 59 -14.93 17.79 -0.80
C ASP A 59 -13.92 16.77 -1.38
N GLU A 60 -13.78 16.75 -2.71
CA GLU A 60 -12.89 15.82 -3.41
C GLU A 60 -11.41 16.21 -3.25
N ASP A 61 -11.13 17.44 -2.80
CA ASP A 61 -9.80 17.98 -2.58
C ASP A 61 -9.71 18.84 -1.29
N PRO A 62 -9.96 18.25 -0.10
CA PRO A 62 -10.07 18.96 1.19
C PRO A 62 -8.73 19.53 1.70
N GLU A 63 -7.67 19.40 0.91
CA GLU A 63 -6.32 19.90 1.21
C GLU A 63 -5.77 20.80 0.09
N ASP A 64 -6.60 21.22 -0.88
CA ASP A 64 -6.24 22.05 -2.04
C ASP A 64 -4.96 21.55 -2.76
N LEU A 65 -4.91 20.25 -3.03
CA LEU A 65 -3.83 19.61 -3.77
C LEU A 65 -3.72 20.19 -5.19
N GLN A 66 -4.85 20.57 -5.79
CA GLN A 66 -4.86 21.24 -7.08
C GLN A 66 -4.21 22.63 -7.03
N GLY A 67 -4.53 23.48 -6.04
CA GLY A 67 -3.86 24.77 -5.83
C GLY A 67 -2.37 24.59 -5.55
N GLY A 68 -2.03 23.73 -4.57
CA GLY A 68 -0.65 23.46 -4.16
C GLY A 68 0.26 22.90 -5.27
N LEU A 69 -0.29 22.18 -6.25
CA LEU A 69 0.45 21.76 -7.45
C LEU A 69 0.45 22.83 -8.56
N ARG A 70 -0.57 23.70 -8.65
CA ARG A 70 -0.66 24.78 -9.66
C ARG A 70 0.27 25.96 -9.38
N ASP A 71 0.40 26.41 -8.13
CA ASP A 71 1.27 27.52 -7.68
C ASP A 71 2.78 27.31 -7.95
N VAL A 72 3.07 26.16 -8.54
CA VAL A 72 4.28 25.38 -8.45
C VAL A 72 4.65 24.85 -9.86
N LEU A 73 3.72 24.82 -10.81
CA LEU A 73 3.98 24.49 -12.22
C LEU A 73 3.88 25.74 -13.10
N VAL A 74 5.01 26.21 -13.62
CA VAL A 74 5.04 27.28 -14.64
C VAL A 74 4.62 26.68 -15.98
N LEU A 75 3.61 27.28 -16.63
CA LEU A 75 3.16 26.85 -17.96
C LEU A 75 4.24 27.18 -19.00
N ASP A 76 4.79 26.15 -19.62
CA ASP A 76 5.67 26.27 -20.78
C ASP A 76 4.85 26.44 -22.07
N ARG A 77 5.31 27.33 -22.95
CA ARG A 77 4.69 27.61 -24.26
C ARG A 77 4.92 26.48 -25.27
N GLU A 78 5.95 25.65 -25.07
CA GLU A 78 6.30 24.55 -25.98
C GLU A 78 5.47 23.27 -25.73
N VAL A 79 4.77 23.17 -24.61
CA VAL A 79 3.92 22.01 -24.28
C VAL A 79 2.52 22.17 -24.88
N GLN A 80 1.94 21.08 -25.38
CA GLN A 80 0.57 21.08 -25.88
C GLN A 80 -0.41 21.52 -24.78
N SER A 81 -1.34 22.42 -25.13
CA SER A 81 -2.11 23.25 -24.18
C SER A 81 -2.99 22.48 -23.17
N ASN A 82 -3.17 21.17 -23.31
CA ASN A 82 -3.94 20.32 -22.40
C ASN A 82 -3.09 19.30 -21.62
N THR A 83 -1.84 19.04 -22.01
CA THR A 83 -1.07 17.90 -21.47
C THR A 83 -0.71 18.09 -20.00
N VAL A 84 -0.17 19.26 -19.62
CA VAL A 84 0.17 19.57 -18.21
C VAL A 84 -1.09 19.49 -17.34
N SER A 85 -2.20 20.08 -17.80
CA SER A 85 -3.48 20.08 -17.09
C SER A 85 -4.07 18.67 -16.93
N PHE A 86 -3.92 17.80 -17.94
CA PHE A 86 -4.30 16.40 -17.87
C PHE A 86 -3.47 15.64 -16.84
N VAL A 87 -2.14 15.69 -16.96
CA VAL A 87 -1.20 15.02 -16.03
C VAL A 87 -1.46 15.48 -14.58
N LEU A 88 -1.60 16.79 -14.37
CA LEU A 88 -1.93 17.38 -13.08
C LEU A 88 -3.24 16.82 -12.51
N HIS A 89 -4.32 16.81 -13.30
CA HIS A 89 -5.60 16.27 -12.86
C HIS A 89 -5.51 14.78 -12.51
N SER A 90 -4.78 13.98 -13.31
CA SER A 90 -4.51 12.57 -13.01
C SER A 90 -3.84 12.37 -11.66
N PHE A 91 -2.79 13.14 -11.37
CA PHE A 91 -2.09 13.04 -10.09
C PHE A 91 -2.94 13.50 -8.90
N VAL A 92 -3.66 14.62 -8.99
CA VAL A 92 -4.58 15.08 -7.93
C VAL A 92 -5.64 14.00 -7.64
N SER A 93 -6.27 13.48 -8.69
CA SER A 93 -7.33 12.45 -8.64
C SER A 93 -6.87 11.14 -7.96
N TRP A 94 -5.59 10.80 -8.10
CA TRP A 94 -4.94 9.68 -7.42
C TRP A 94 -4.54 10.02 -5.97
N MET A 95 -3.94 11.19 -5.76
CA MET A 95 -3.40 11.62 -4.48
C MET A 95 -4.50 11.74 -3.41
N SER A 96 -5.65 12.37 -3.73
CA SER A 96 -6.76 12.53 -2.76
C SER A 96 -7.39 11.20 -2.34
N ARG A 97 -7.41 10.20 -3.26
CA ARG A 97 -8.02 8.89 -3.02
C ARG A 97 -7.09 7.88 -2.34
N PHE A 98 -5.81 7.87 -2.66
CA PHE A 98 -4.91 6.74 -2.37
C PHE A 98 -3.74 7.05 -1.43
N LEU A 99 -3.49 8.32 -1.10
CA LEU A 99 -2.47 8.75 -0.14
C LEU A 99 -3.07 9.21 1.19
N PHE A 100 -2.31 9.00 2.26
CA PHE A 100 -2.73 9.30 3.63
C PHE A 100 -2.42 10.75 4.03
N GLU A 101 -1.27 11.29 3.62
CA GLU A 101 -0.91 12.72 3.75
C GLU A 101 -0.43 13.28 2.38
N PRO A 102 -1.31 13.44 1.38
CA PRO A 102 -0.95 13.78 -0.01
C PRO A 102 -0.19 15.11 -0.13
N THR A 103 -0.48 16.09 0.72
CA THR A 103 0.22 17.39 0.78
C THR A 103 1.74 17.23 0.93
N ARG A 104 2.21 16.21 1.66
CA ARG A 104 3.64 15.96 1.91
C ARG A 104 4.43 15.56 0.65
N VAL A 105 3.76 15.12 -0.43
CA VAL A 105 4.43 14.69 -1.67
C VAL A 105 4.21 15.61 -2.86
N ILE A 106 3.51 16.74 -2.70
CA ILE A 106 3.38 17.79 -3.72
C ILE A 106 4.76 18.15 -4.34
N PRO A 107 5.85 18.35 -3.58
CA PRO A 107 7.16 18.67 -4.16
C PRO A 107 7.74 17.54 -5.04
N LEU A 108 7.55 16.28 -4.63
CA LEU A 108 8.04 15.10 -5.37
C LEU A 108 7.25 14.88 -6.66
N VAL A 109 5.92 15.02 -6.59
CA VAL A 109 5.03 14.91 -7.75
C VAL A 109 5.30 16.04 -8.74
N ARG A 110 5.48 17.29 -8.28
CA ARG A 110 5.95 18.41 -9.11
C ARG A 110 7.23 18.04 -9.86
N GLU A 111 8.26 17.57 -9.14
CA GLU A 111 9.56 17.28 -9.75
C GLU A 111 9.44 16.20 -10.84
N SER A 112 8.65 15.15 -10.61
CA SER A 112 8.38 14.12 -11.61
C SER A 112 7.58 14.65 -12.81
N ILE A 113 6.59 15.52 -12.62
CA ILE A 113 5.86 16.18 -13.71
C ILE A 113 6.81 17.06 -14.54
N ILE A 114 7.61 17.93 -13.89
CA ILE A 114 8.59 18.79 -14.57
C ILE A 114 9.57 17.92 -15.37
N ARG A 115 10.15 16.88 -14.75
CA ARG A 115 11.09 15.98 -15.45
C ARG A 115 10.44 15.31 -16.67
N GLY A 116 9.18 14.87 -16.53
CA GLY A 116 8.35 14.33 -17.60
C GLY A 116 8.08 15.29 -18.77
N HIS A 117 8.26 16.59 -18.60
CA HIS A 117 8.15 17.57 -19.68
C HIS A 117 9.51 18.04 -20.22
N THR A 118 10.56 18.08 -19.38
CA THR A 118 11.86 18.64 -19.78
C THR A 118 12.89 17.62 -20.27
N PHE A 119 12.78 16.32 -19.93
CA PHE A 119 13.79 15.30 -20.25
C PHE A 119 13.38 14.33 -21.38
N GLY A 120 13.10 14.89 -22.56
CA GLY A 120 13.04 14.14 -23.81
C GLY A 120 11.84 13.17 -23.97
N PRO A 121 11.75 12.47 -25.13
CA PRO A 121 10.54 11.73 -25.50
C PRO A 121 10.22 10.53 -24.59
N GLU A 122 11.23 9.83 -24.08
CA GLU A 122 11.04 8.62 -23.27
C GLU A 122 10.46 8.93 -21.89
N THR A 123 11.00 9.94 -21.19
CA THR A 123 10.46 10.38 -19.90
C THR A 123 9.09 11.05 -20.07
N HIS A 124 8.82 11.67 -21.22
CA HIS A 124 7.51 12.19 -21.57
C HIS A 124 6.45 11.10 -21.81
N HIS A 125 6.78 10.07 -22.60
CA HIS A 125 5.91 8.90 -22.77
C HIS A 125 5.59 8.25 -21.42
N LYS A 126 6.61 8.06 -20.57
CA LYS A 126 6.45 7.47 -19.24
C LYS A 126 5.51 8.26 -18.33
N ILE A 127 5.64 9.59 -18.23
CA ILE A 127 4.76 10.39 -17.36
C ILE A 127 3.31 10.38 -17.87
N LEU A 128 3.11 10.37 -19.19
CA LEU A 128 1.77 10.21 -19.79
C LEU A 128 1.18 8.84 -19.49
N LEU A 129 1.97 7.78 -19.57
CA LEU A 129 1.52 6.44 -19.30
C LEU A 129 1.10 6.26 -17.84
N ILE A 130 1.89 6.78 -16.90
CA ILE A 130 1.52 6.89 -15.47
C ILE A 130 0.23 7.70 -15.31
N ALA A 131 0.14 8.89 -15.92
CA ALA A 131 -1.03 9.77 -15.80
C ALA A 131 -2.32 9.12 -16.33
N ASN A 132 -2.25 8.33 -17.40
CA ASN A 132 -3.38 7.55 -17.89
C ASN A 132 -3.75 6.42 -16.91
N THR A 133 -2.76 5.65 -16.44
CA THR A 133 -2.99 4.57 -15.47
C THR A 133 -3.63 5.06 -14.18
N VAL A 134 -3.05 6.07 -13.53
CA VAL A 134 -3.55 6.53 -12.22
C VAL A 134 -4.93 7.18 -12.35
N LEU A 135 -5.25 7.83 -13.48
CA LEU A 135 -6.58 8.38 -13.73
C LEU A 135 -7.63 7.28 -13.99
N ALA A 136 -7.29 6.25 -14.75
CA ALA A 136 -8.16 5.09 -14.98
C ALA A 136 -8.52 4.40 -13.64
N VAL A 137 -7.51 4.19 -12.78
CA VAL A 137 -7.69 3.60 -11.45
C VAL A 137 -8.43 4.52 -10.47
N SER A 138 -8.33 5.84 -10.62
CA SER A 138 -8.97 6.79 -9.70
C SER A 138 -10.44 7.07 -10.03
N LYS A 139 -10.88 6.83 -11.27
CA LYS A 139 -12.24 7.18 -11.72
C LYS A 139 -13.33 6.15 -11.39
N SER A 140 -12.98 4.87 -11.31
CA SER A 140 -13.93 3.75 -11.29
C SER A 140 -13.25 2.52 -10.70
N THR A 141 -14.00 1.61 -10.08
CA THR A 141 -13.53 0.25 -9.73
C THR A 141 -13.66 -0.77 -10.87
N ASP A 142 -14.43 -0.46 -11.91
CA ASP A 142 -14.36 -1.14 -13.21
C ASP A 142 -13.17 -0.51 -13.99
N TYR A 143 -11.97 -0.99 -13.67
CA TYR A 143 -10.72 -0.40 -14.14
C TYR A 143 -10.47 -0.70 -15.62
N ASP A 144 -10.20 0.34 -16.42
CA ASP A 144 -9.43 0.16 -17.65
C ASP A 144 -7.98 -0.16 -17.29
N LEU A 145 -7.59 -1.41 -17.52
CA LEU A 145 -6.25 -1.91 -17.24
C LEU A 145 -5.30 -1.80 -18.45
N GLU A 146 -5.73 -1.35 -19.64
CA GLU A 146 -4.85 -1.24 -20.81
C GLU A 146 -3.63 -0.33 -20.53
N PRO A 147 -3.77 0.89 -19.96
CA PRO A 147 -2.63 1.73 -19.62
C PRO A 147 -1.72 1.08 -18.56
N PHE A 148 -2.30 0.36 -17.60
CA PHE A 148 -1.56 -0.36 -16.57
C PHE A 148 -0.73 -1.53 -17.14
N MET A 149 -1.30 -2.28 -18.08
CA MET A 149 -0.62 -3.41 -18.73
C MET A 149 0.57 -2.95 -19.57
N ALA A 150 0.45 -1.81 -20.27
CA ALA A 150 1.57 -1.17 -20.94
C ALA A 150 2.64 -0.69 -19.94
N LEU A 151 2.26 0.05 -18.89
CA LEU A 151 3.18 0.57 -17.87
C LEU A 151 3.96 -0.55 -17.17
N SER A 152 3.25 -1.59 -16.73
CA SER A 152 3.85 -2.73 -16.06
C SER A 152 4.75 -3.53 -17.01
N GLY A 153 4.39 -3.69 -18.28
CA GLY A 153 5.23 -4.33 -19.29
C GLY A 153 6.57 -3.63 -19.49
N GLU A 154 6.57 -2.31 -19.62
CA GLU A 154 7.81 -1.50 -19.74
C GLU A 154 8.68 -1.60 -18.49
N LEU A 155 8.11 -1.36 -17.30
CA LEU A 155 8.87 -1.29 -16.05
C LEU A 155 9.38 -2.67 -15.57
N LEU A 156 8.56 -3.72 -15.67
CA LEU A 156 8.98 -5.07 -15.27
C LEU A 156 10.09 -5.63 -16.16
N LYS A 157 10.13 -5.24 -17.45
CA LYS A 157 11.18 -5.67 -18.38
C LYS A 157 12.56 -5.19 -17.92
N GLY A 158 12.73 -3.90 -17.64
CA GLY A 158 14.04 -3.36 -17.22
C GLY A 158 14.56 -4.00 -15.93
N VAL A 159 13.67 -4.32 -15.00
CA VAL A 159 13.98 -4.97 -13.72
C VAL A 159 14.34 -6.45 -13.92
N ALA A 160 13.65 -7.16 -14.81
CA ALA A 160 13.98 -8.54 -15.18
C ALA A 160 15.36 -8.61 -15.87
N GLU A 161 15.67 -7.68 -16.77
CA GLU A 161 16.97 -7.55 -17.44
C GLU A 161 18.10 -7.22 -16.44
N ALA A 162 17.84 -6.34 -15.47
CA ALA A 162 18.80 -6.05 -14.39
C ALA A 162 19.02 -7.27 -13.48
N ARG A 163 17.95 -7.98 -13.09
CA ARG A 163 18.01 -9.20 -12.27
C ARG A 163 18.83 -10.30 -12.94
N ALA A 164 18.69 -10.47 -14.26
CA ALA A 164 19.42 -11.48 -15.03
C ALA A 164 20.94 -11.23 -15.12
N GLN A 165 21.42 -10.00 -14.87
CA GLN A 165 22.85 -9.69 -14.89
C GLN A 165 23.53 -10.19 -13.61
N SER A 166 24.55 -11.06 -13.75
CA SER A 166 25.36 -11.56 -12.63
C SER A 166 26.20 -10.46 -11.99
N ASN A 167 26.79 -9.58 -12.82
CA ASN A 167 27.71 -8.51 -12.40
C ASN A 167 27.02 -7.12 -12.40
N LEU A 168 25.76 -7.04 -12.00
CA LEU A 168 25.02 -5.77 -11.92
C LEU A 168 25.63 -4.88 -10.83
N SER A 169 26.16 -3.70 -11.22
CA SER A 169 26.64 -2.70 -10.27
C SER A 169 25.48 -2.06 -9.48
N GLY A 170 25.76 -1.56 -8.28
CA GLY A 170 24.74 -0.93 -7.44
C GLY A 170 24.12 0.33 -8.06
N GLU A 171 24.88 1.07 -8.86
CA GLU A 171 24.40 2.19 -9.66
C GLU A 171 23.33 1.73 -10.69
N ARG A 172 23.63 0.67 -11.48
CA ARG A 172 22.65 0.11 -12.43
C ARG A 172 21.45 -0.52 -11.73
N ALA A 173 21.66 -1.10 -10.55
CA ALA A 173 20.56 -1.59 -9.72
C ALA A 173 19.66 -0.45 -9.24
N THR A 174 20.24 0.70 -8.88
CA THR A 174 19.51 1.91 -8.46
C THR A 174 18.68 2.46 -9.61
N VAL A 175 19.24 2.58 -10.82
CA VAL A 175 18.51 3.00 -12.03
C VAL A 175 17.35 2.04 -12.34
N ALA A 176 17.57 0.72 -12.26
CA ALA A 176 16.50 -0.26 -12.46
C ALA A 176 15.41 -0.20 -11.37
N MET A 177 15.76 0.21 -10.15
CA MET A 177 14.82 0.40 -9.03
C MET A 177 14.11 1.76 -9.06
N GLU A 178 14.62 2.78 -9.75
CA GLU A 178 14.15 4.17 -9.64
C GLU A 178 12.65 4.30 -9.90
N SER A 179 12.16 3.64 -10.94
CA SER A 179 10.74 3.63 -11.38
C SER A 179 9.86 2.60 -10.64
N SER A 180 10.43 1.77 -9.76
CA SER A 180 9.68 0.74 -9.03
C SER A 180 8.53 1.30 -8.20
N HIS A 181 8.69 2.51 -7.67
CA HIS A 181 7.72 3.12 -6.78
C HIS A 181 6.40 3.48 -7.46
N GLU A 182 6.44 3.88 -8.74
CA GLU A 182 5.26 4.16 -9.55
C GLU A 182 4.47 2.85 -9.77
N LEU A 183 5.16 1.75 -10.11
CA LEU A 183 4.50 0.47 -10.35
C LEU A 183 3.96 -0.16 -9.04
N ILE A 184 4.79 -0.25 -8.00
CA ILE A 184 4.46 -0.95 -6.76
C ILE A 184 3.27 -0.26 -6.07
N THR A 185 3.21 1.07 -6.04
CA THR A 185 2.09 1.79 -5.43
C THR A 185 0.76 1.52 -6.15
N ILE A 186 0.76 1.42 -7.48
CA ILE A 186 -0.43 1.07 -8.28
C ILE A 186 -0.83 -0.41 -8.06
N VAL A 187 0.14 -1.32 -8.15
CA VAL A 187 -0.05 -2.77 -7.93
C VAL A 187 -0.68 -3.05 -6.57
N CYS A 188 -0.26 -2.35 -5.52
CA CYS A 188 -0.82 -2.48 -4.17
C CYS A 188 -2.28 -2.03 -4.03
N LYS A 189 -2.87 -1.33 -5.02
CA LYS A 189 -4.28 -0.90 -5.00
C LYS A 189 -5.18 -1.74 -5.88
N ILE A 190 -4.69 -2.23 -7.02
CA ILE A 190 -5.54 -2.91 -8.04
C ILE A 190 -5.24 -4.39 -8.27
N CYS A 191 -4.07 -4.89 -7.85
CA CYS A 191 -3.68 -6.28 -8.08
C CYS A 191 -3.95 -7.17 -6.87
N SER A 192 -3.99 -8.49 -7.11
CA SER A 192 -4.09 -9.46 -6.03
C SER A 192 -2.85 -9.45 -5.12
N LEU A 193 -3.01 -9.85 -3.85
CA LEU A 193 -1.89 -10.02 -2.92
C LEU A 193 -0.79 -10.96 -3.46
N ALA A 194 -1.18 -11.99 -4.21
CA ALA A 194 -0.22 -12.88 -4.89
C ALA A 194 0.60 -12.15 -5.97
N SER A 195 -0.02 -11.22 -6.71
CA SER A 195 0.67 -10.36 -7.68
C SER A 195 1.65 -9.42 -6.99
N VAL A 196 1.25 -8.80 -5.87
CA VAL A 196 2.12 -7.94 -5.04
C VAL A 196 3.36 -8.73 -4.57
N LEU A 197 3.16 -9.92 -3.99
CA LEU A 197 4.24 -10.80 -3.50
C LEU A 197 5.19 -11.23 -4.63
N ASN A 198 4.66 -11.60 -5.80
CA ASN A 198 5.46 -11.98 -6.96
C ASN A 198 6.30 -10.81 -7.49
N ILE A 199 5.74 -9.60 -7.50
CA ILE A 199 6.45 -8.38 -7.91
C ILE A 199 7.55 -8.04 -6.89
N MET A 200 7.27 -8.09 -5.58
CA MET A 200 8.29 -7.92 -4.55
C MET A 200 9.44 -8.95 -4.68
N GLY A 201 9.11 -10.21 -4.95
CA GLY A 201 10.10 -11.27 -5.23
C GLY A 201 10.89 -11.08 -6.54
N LEU A 202 10.37 -10.32 -7.51
CA LEU A 202 11.11 -9.91 -8.71
C LEU A 202 12.10 -8.78 -8.40
N TYR A 203 11.67 -7.78 -7.65
CA TYR A 203 12.49 -6.63 -7.29
C TYR A 203 13.57 -6.96 -6.23
N ALA A 204 13.34 -7.93 -5.34
CA ALA A 204 14.22 -8.23 -4.21
C ALA A 204 15.73 -8.32 -4.56
N PRO A 205 16.18 -9.09 -5.57
CA PRO A 205 17.61 -9.18 -5.88
C PRO A 205 18.21 -7.87 -6.43
N VAL A 206 17.38 -7.00 -7.02
CA VAL A 206 17.79 -5.69 -7.53
C VAL A 206 17.82 -4.66 -6.40
N PHE A 207 16.82 -4.67 -5.51
CA PHE A 207 16.82 -3.91 -4.26
C PHE A 207 18.09 -4.19 -3.45
N ARG A 208 18.45 -5.47 -3.23
CA ARG A 208 19.63 -5.80 -2.43
C ARG A 208 20.93 -5.25 -3.01
N ARG A 209 21.03 -5.15 -4.33
CA ARG A 209 22.20 -4.60 -5.05
C ARG A 209 22.23 -3.06 -5.07
N SER A 210 21.08 -2.39 -4.93
CA SER A 210 20.99 -0.92 -4.84
C SER A 210 21.19 -0.40 -3.41
N CYS A 211 21.18 -1.26 -2.40
CA CYS A 211 21.59 -0.93 -1.03
C CYS A 211 23.09 -0.59 -0.97
N ARG A 212 23.49 0.24 0.01
CA ARG A 212 24.89 0.72 0.16
C ARG A 212 25.78 -0.28 0.90
N GLU A 213 25.17 -1.13 1.71
CA GLU A 213 25.78 -2.18 2.52
C GLU A 213 26.32 -3.31 1.64
N SER A 214 27.55 -3.78 1.93
CA SER A 214 28.20 -4.84 1.15
C SER A 214 27.34 -6.11 1.11
N GLY A 215 27.43 -6.94 0.06
CA GLY A 215 26.46 -8.01 -0.21
C GLY A 215 26.21 -9.01 0.94
N GLU A 216 27.16 -9.15 1.87
CA GLU A 216 27.10 -10.05 3.03
C GLU A 216 26.52 -9.38 4.29
N GLU A 217 26.50 -8.05 4.36
CA GLU A 217 25.92 -7.28 5.46
C GLU A 217 24.38 -7.29 5.44
N LEU A 218 23.76 -7.02 6.58
CA LEU A 218 22.31 -6.78 6.64
C LEU A 218 22.00 -5.32 6.30
N VAL A 219 21.01 -5.09 5.45
CA VAL A 219 20.53 -3.74 5.11
C VAL A 219 20.01 -3.07 6.38
N ASN A 220 20.50 -1.88 6.73
CA ASN A 220 20.05 -1.16 7.91
C ASN A 220 18.68 -0.50 7.63
N LEU A 221 17.63 -0.94 8.32
CA LEU A 221 16.26 -0.46 8.09
C LEU A 221 16.06 0.99 8.54
N PRO A 222 16.44 1.44 9.76
CA PRO A 222 16.31 2.84 10.16
C PRO A 222 17.00 3.83 9.19
N LYS A 223 18.21 3.47 8.73
CA LYS A 223 18.95 4.21 7.71
C LYS A 223 18.22 4.20 6.36
N THR A 224 17.72 3.04 5.92
CA THR A 224 16.94 2.93 4.68
C THR A 224 15.69 3.82 4.71
N LEU A 225 14.94 3.81 5.81
CA LEU A 225 13.73 4.64 6.00
C LEU A 225 14.02 6.15 6.03
N THR A 226 15.26 6.56 6.32
CA THR A 226 15.70 7.95 6.36
C THR A 226 16.40 8.45 5.10
N THR A 227 16.60 7.62 4.07
CA THR A 227 17.25 8.08 2.83
C THR A 227 16.33 8.90 1.92
N VAL A 228 16.90 9.48 0.84
CA VAL A 228 16.14 10.26 -0.15
C VAL A 228 15.45 9.35 -1.18
N GLU A 229 16.03 8.19 -1.45
CA GLU A 229 15.63 7.22 -2.47
C GLU A 229 14.29 6.54 -2.11
N ILE A 230 13.18 7.11 -2.59
CA ILE A 230 11.81 6.64 -2.32
C ILE A 230 11.59 5.15 -2.63
N HIS A 231 12.27 4.61 -3.64
CA HIS A 231 12.17 3.20 -4.03
C HIS A 231 12.77 2.24 -2.97
N LEU A 232 13.87 2.63 -2.30
CA LEU A 232 14.45 1.83 -1.22
C LEU A 232 13.53 1.83 0.01
N LYS A 233 13.03 3.02 0.38
CA LYS A 233 12.05 3.18 1.47
C LYS A 233 10.79 2.35 1.21
N LEU A 234 10.28 2.37 -0.02
CA LEU A 234 9.06 1.67 -0.38
C LEU A 234 9.24 0.16 -0.30
N PHE A 235 10.32 -0.36 -0.89
CA PHE A 235 10.60 -1.79 -0.85
C PHE A 235 10.73 -2.29 0.59
N ALA A 236 11.58 -1.64 1.40
CA ALA A 236 11.82 -2.06 2.78
C ALA A 236 10.56 -1.94 3.67
N THR A 237 9.77 -0.87 3.52
CA THR A 237 8.50 -0.71 4.25
C THR A 237 7.51 -1.80 3.85
N LEU A 238 7.34 -2.05 2.55
CA LEU A 238 6.36 -3.00 2.06
C LEU A 238 6.76 -4.46 2.38
N ASP A 239 8.04 -4.79 2.40
CA ASP A 239 8.55 -6.10 2.85
C ASP A 239 8.14 -6.39 4.31
N VAL A 240 8.38 -5.43 5.20
CA VAL A 240 7.97 -5.51 6.61
C VAL A 240 6.44 -5.64 6.75
N LEU A 241 5.66 -4.82 6.04
CA LEU A 241 4.20 -4.84 6.15
C LEU A 241 3.58 -6.10 5.53
N LEU A 242 4.12 -6.61 4.42
CA LEU A 242 3.65 -7.87 3.82
C LEU A 242 3.92 -9.06 4.73
N SER A 243 5.04 -9.08 5.45
CA SER A 243 5.34 -10.09 6.46
C SER A 243 4.25 -10.12 7.54
N VAL A 244 3.90 -8.96 8.11
CA VAL A 244 2.80 -8.83 9.10
C VAL A 244 1.44 -9.25 8.52
N ILE A 245 1.09 -8.78 7.31
CA ILE A 245 -0.21 -9.04 6.63
C ILE A 245 -0.41 -10.52 6.27
N THR A 246 0.67 -11.25 5.98
CA THR A 246 0.62 -12.62 5.45
C THR A 246 1.08 -13.68 6.45
N ASN A 247 1.59 -13.25 7.61
CA ASN A 247 2.34 -14.05 8.57
C ASN A 247 3.43 -14.91 7.91
N ARG A 248 4.23 -14.29 7.04
CA ARG A 248 5.37 -14.91 6.33
C ARG A 248 6.67 -14.22 6.73
N PRO A 249 7.82 -14.89 6.65
CA PRO A 249 9.12 -14.24 6.78
C PRO A 249 9.29 -13.07 5.81
N MET A 250 10.07 -12.08 6.21
CA MET A 250 10.46 -10.99 5.32
C MET A 250 11.37 -11.51 4.19
N LEU A 251 11.38 -10.85 3.03
CA LEU A 251 12.29 -11.17 1.93
C LEU A 251 13.75 -10.89 2.31
N PHE A 252 13.98 -9.93 3.21
CA PHE A 252 15.28 -9.67 3.81
C PHE A 252 15.22 -9.64 5.34
N ARG A 253 16.29 -10.15 5.94
CA ARG A 253 16.63 -9.80 7.32
C ARG A 253 17.32 -8.44 7.33
N TYR A 254 16.83 -7.53 8.14
CA TYR A 254 17.38 -6.19 8.29
C TYR A 254 18.26 -6.07 9.54
N ASN A 255 19.21 -5.13 9.52
CA ASN A 255 19.78 -4.57 10.73
C ASN A 255 18.80 -3.51 11.27
N LEU A 256 18.39 -3.67 12.52
CA LEU A 256 17.36 -2.85 13.18
C LEU A 256 17.95 -1.85 14.20
N GLU A 257 19.28 -1.85 14.37
CA GLU A 257 19.95 -0.91 15.25
C GLU A 257 20.00 0.48 14.61
N PHE A 258 19.64 1.50 15.40
CA PHE A 258 19.69 2.89 14.96
C PHE A 258 21.16 3.35 14.83
N PRO A 259 21.61 3.86 13.67
CA PRO A 259 23.00 4.29 13.48
C PRO A 259 23.44 5.40 14.45
N SER A 260 22.50 6.28 14.83
CA SER A 260 22.64 7.22 15.94
C SER A 260 21.27 7.63 16.47
N SER A 261 21.24 8.33 17.61
CA SER A 261 20.02 8.92 18.17
C SER A 261 19.33 9.90 17.20
N ARG A 262 20.07 10.49 16.25
CA ARG A 262 19.50 11.41 15.25
C ARG A 262 18.59 10.69 14.25
N GLU A 263 18.94 9.49 13.78
CA GLU A 263 18.05 8.70 12.93
C GLU A 263 16.78 8.28 13.68
N GLU A 264 16.89 7.97 14.98
CA GLU A 264 15.72 7.67 15.81
C GLU A 264 14.81 8.90 16.01
N GLU A 265 15.39 10.07 16.29
CA GLU A 265 14.64 11.33 16.39
C GLU A 265 13.95 11.70 15.06
N LEU A 266 14.64 11.53 13.93
CA LEU A 266 14.07 11.78 12.60
C LEU A 266 12.83 10.91 12.34
N LEU A 267 12.88 9.61 12.65
CA LEU A 267 11.75 8.69 12.46
C LEU A 267 10.62 8.87 13.48
N ASN A 268 10.84 9.63 14.55
CA ASN A 268 9.81 10.08 15.50
C ASN A 268 9.20 11.46 15.16
N SER A 269 9.81 12.21 14.24
CA SER A 269 9.45 13.61 13.98
C SER A 269 8.16 13.77 13.15
N GLU A 270 7.50 14.93 13.27
CA GLU A 270 6.31 15.23 12.46
C GLU A 270 6.64 15.24 10.97
N ASP A 271 7.81 15.79 10.63
CA ASP A 271 8.35 15.88 9.27
C ASP A 271 9.21 14.67 8.87
N SER A 272 9.04 13.51 9.52
CA SER A 272 9.79 12.28 9.24
C SER A 272 9.88 11.98 7.73
N PRO A 273 11.07 11.62 7.21
CA PRO A 273 11.35 11.40 5.79
C PRO A 273 10.81 10.07 5.23
N GLY A 274 10.15 9.25 6.06
CA GLY A 274 9.64 7.94 5.71
C GLY A 274 8.37 7.96 4.85
N LEU A 275 7.54 6.91 4.99
CA LEU A 275 6.38 6.62 4.14
C LEU A 275 5.04 6.61 4.90
N ARG A 276 4.98 7.18 6.10
CA ARG A 276 3.72 7.47 6.81
C ARG A 276 2.66 8.11 5.92
N TRP A 277 3.04 9.04 5.04
CA TRP A 277 2.16 9.71 4.07
C TRP A 277 1.50 8.78 3.03
N LEU A 278 2.05 7.57 2.82
CA LEU A 278 1.56 6.58 1.86
C LEU A 278 0.73 5.49 2.54
N TYR A 279 1.20 4.94 3.67
CA TYR A 279 0.60 3.76 4.31
C TYR A 279 -0.03 4.02 5.68
N SER A 280 0.00 5.25 6.20
CA SER A 280 -0.46 5.65 7.55
C SER A 280 0.28 5.00 8.74
N VAL A 281 1.30 4.18 8.50
CA VAL A 281 2.14 3.59 9.55
C VAL A 281 3.15 4.62 10.04
N PRO A 282 3.27 4.89 11.36
CA PRO A 282 4.38 5.71 11.89
C PRO A 282 5.73 5.07 11.54
N ASP A 283 6.71 5.85 11.06
CA ASP A 283 7.90 5.26 10.44
C ASP A 283 8.76 4.45 11.44
N ARG A 284 8.84 4.86 12.71
CA ARG A 284 9.46 4.06 13.78
C ARG A 284 8.70 2.77 14.12
N LEU A 285 7.38 2.74 13.90
CA LEU A 285 6.59 1.52 14.08
C LEU A 285 6.94 0.47 13.00
N VAL A 286 7.40 0.88 11.81
CA VAL A 286 7.94 -0.05 10.80
C VAL A 286 9.18 -0.78 11.34
N VAL A 287 10.06 -0.09 12.08
CA VAL A 287 11.23 -0.71 12.72
C VAL A 287 10.79 -1.71 13.81
N ALA A 288 9.82 -1.33 14.65
CA ALA A 288 9.26 -2.22 15.66
C ALA A 288 8.58 -3.46 15.06
N LEU A 289 7.83 -3.30 13.96
CA LEU A 289 7.21 -4.41 13.21
C LEU A 289 8.28 -5.35 12.64
N ALA A 290 9.36 -4.83 12.06
CA ALA A 290 10.48 -5.65 11.60
C ALA A 290 11.19 -6.40 12.76
N ARG A 291 11.25 -5.78 13.95
CA ARG A 291 11.78 -6.43 15.17
C ARG A 291 10.88 -7.58 15.62
N MET A 292 9.56 -7.43 15.57
CA MET A 292 8.59 -8.49 15.85
C MET A 292 8.67 -9.63 14.81
N ASN A 293 8.69 -9.33 13.52
CA ASN A 293 8.85 -10.33 12.45
C ASN A 293 10.13 -11.15 12.68
N THR A 294 11.26 -10.48 12.95
CA THR A 294 12.53 -11.14 13.26
C THR A 294 12.44 -11.98 14.54
N PHE A 295 11.75 -11.50 15.57
CA PHE A 295 11.56 -12.23 16.82
C PHE A 295 10.82 -13.57 16.60
N TYR A 296 9.72 -13.55 15.85
CA TYR A 296 8.94 -14.76 15.54
C TYR A 296 9.70 -15.78 14.69
N GLU A 297 10.50 -15.32 13.71
CA GLU A 297 11.38 -16.20 12.91
C GLU A 297 12.40 -16.98 13.77
N HIS A 298 12.78 -16.48 14.95
CA HIS A 298 13.84 -17.09 15.79
C HIS A 298 13.32 -17.96 16.92
N PHE A 299 12.23 -17.55 17.56
CA PHE A 299 11.80 -18.12 18.84
C PHE A 299 10.48 -18.91 18.72
N GLY A 300 9.73 -18.75 17.63
CA GLY A 300 8.37 -19.28 17.52
C GLY A 300 7.53 -18.86 18.73
N SER A 301 6.84 -19.82 19.36
CA SER A 301 6.04 -19.59 20.57
C SER A 301 6.84 -19.57 21.88
N PHE A 302 8.17 -19.76 21.88
CA PHE A 302 8.96 -19.66 23.11
C PHE A 302 9.32 -18.20 23.41
N VAL A 303 8.37 -17.47 23.97
CA VAL A 303 8.45 -16.02 24.12
C VAL A 303 9.12 -15.60 25.42
N ASP A 304 10.27 -14.94 25.28
CA ASP A 304 10.97 -14.25 26.37
C ASP A 304 10.18 -13.01 26.83
N ARG A 305 9.78 -13.00 28.10
CA ARG A 305 9.00 -11.92 28.72
C ARG A 305 9.75 -10.59 28.75
N GLU A 306 11.06 -10.58 28.84
CA GLU A 306 11.84 -9.33 28.87
C GLU A 306 11.78 -8.65 27.49
N LYS A 307 11.97 -9.41 26.41
CA LYS A 307 11.86 -8.92 25.03
C LYS A 307 10.45 -8.44 24.68
N VAL A 308 9.40 -9.10 25.18
CA VAL A 308 8.02 -8.59 25.04
C VAL A 308 7.88 -7.23 25.72
N GLN A 309 8.41 -7.05 26.92
CA GLN A 309 8.35 -5.75 27.61
C GLN A 309 9.19 -4.66 26.94
N GLU A 310 10.26 -5.02 26.23
CA GLU A 310 11.01 -4.09 25.38
C GLU A 310 10.18 -3.65 24.16
N LEU A 311 9.60 -4.62 23.44
CA LEU A 311 8.72 -4.38 22.28
C LEU A 311 7.47 -3.58 22.68
N GLU A 312 6.87 -3.84 23.85
CA GLU A 312 5.78 -3.05 24.41
C GLU A 312 6.18 -1.57 24.59
N LYS A 313 7.38 -1.29 25.10
CA LYS A 313 7.90 0.08 25.26
C LYS A 313 8.21 0.73 23.91
N GLU A 314 8.75 -0.03 22.95
CA GLU A 314 9.01 0.44 21.59
C GLU A 314 7.70 0.84 20.89
N ILE A 315 6.68 -0.03 20.91
CA ILE A 315 5.34 0.26 20.39
C ILE A 315 4.67 1.42 21.13
N ALA A 316 4.75 1.49 22.45
CA ALA A 316 4.16 2.58 23.25
C ALA A 316 4.82 3.94 22.99
N SER A 317 6.10 3.95 22.60
CA SER A 317 6.84 5.18 22.27
C SER A 317 6.69 5.60 20.80
N CYS A 318 6.12 4.76 19.93
CA CYS A 318 5.69 5.16 18.58
C CYS A 318 4.43 6.04 18.67
N LYS A 319 4.60 7.36 18.58
CA LYS A 319 3.49 8.32 18.67
C LYS A 319 2.69 8.37 17.36
N ALA A 320 1.38 8.58 17.48
CA ALA A 320 0.56 9.04 16.36
C ALA A 320 0.86 10.52 16.09
N VAL A 321 1.22 10.84 14.85
CA VAL A 321 1.68 12.18 14.45
C VAL A 321 1.09 12.53 13.08
N SER A 322 0.35 13.63 12.99
CA SER A 322 -0.25 14.09 11.74
C SER A 322 0.21 15.49 11.41
N SER A 323 0.57 15.67 10.14
CA SER A 323 0.95 16.92 9.50
C SER A 323 -0.08 18.05 9.69
N VAL A 324 0.35 19.27 9.35
CA VAL A 324 -0.52 20.45 9.35
C VAL A 324 -1.55 20.31 8.23
N THR A 325 -2.79 19.98 8.60
CA THR A 325 -3.98 20.15 7.76
C THR A 325 -4.90 21.18 8.41
N LEU A 326 -5.64 21.92 7.58
CA LEU A 326 -6.57 22.96 8.03
C LEU A 326 -7.90 22.38 8.54
N ASP A 327 -8.24 21.13 8.20
CA ASP A 327 -9.41 20.42 8.72
C ASP A 327 -9.08 19.67 10.03
N PRO A 328 -9.60 20.09 11.20
CA PRO A 328 -9.37 19.40 12.48
C PRO A 328 -9.94 17.97 12.50
N VAL A 329 -11.00 17.69 11.72
CA VAL A 329 -11.64 16.37 11.66
C VAL A 329 -10.78 15.39 10.86
N LEU A 330 -10.23 15.82 9.72
CA LEU A 330 -9.23 15.05 8.97
C LEU A 330 -7.99 14.78 9.84
N LYS A 331 -7.50 15.79 10.58
CA LYS A 331 -6.37 15.62 11.51
C LYS A 331 -6.66 14.56 12.59
N LEU A 332 -7.85 14.62 13.20
CA LEU A 332 -8.27 13.65 14.21
C LEU A 332 -8.36 12.23 13.63
N GLY A 333 -8.95 12.08 12.44
CA GLY A 333 -9.00 10.81 11.72
C GLY A 333 -7.61 10.22 11.48
N ARG A 334 -6.65 11.04 11.01
CA ARG A 334 -5.26 10.60 10.77
C ARG A 334 -4.57 10.12 12.05
N ILE A 335 -4.78 10.83 13.16
CA ILE A 335 -4.27 10.41 14.48
C ILE A 335 -4.87 9.06 14.89
N VAL A 336 -6.17 8.87 14.67
CA VAL A 336 -6.87 7.62 14.98
C VAL A 336 -6.39 6.44 14.14
N VAL A 337 -6.15 6.60 12.85
CA VAL A 337 -5.56 5.52 12.01
C VAL A 337 -4.18 5.10 12.53
N GLN A 338 -3.34 6.05 12.94
CA GLN A 338 -2.02 5.75 13.52
C GLN A 338 -2.09 5.10 14.90
N GLU A 339 -3.01 5.51 15.77
CA GLU A 339 -3.28 4.82 17.04
C GLU A 339 -3.83 3.41 16.80
N CYS A 340 -4.68 3.21 15.79
CA CYS A 340 -5.13 1.89 15.34
C CYS A 340 -3.95 1.00 14.91
N TRP A 341 -3.01 1.51 14.11
CA TRP A 341 -1.76 0.80 13.78
C TRP A 341 -0.95 0.41 15.01
N ARG A 342 -0.79 1.33 15.97
CA ARG A 342 -0.05 1.07 17.21
C ARG A 342 -0.74 0.02 18.09
N LEU A 343 -2.07 0.01 18.14
CA LEU A 343 -2.85 -1.01 18.84
C LEU A 343 -2.76 -2.36 18.14
N VAL A 344 -2.83 -2.39 16.81
CA VAL A 344 -2.66 -3.62 16.01
C VAL A 344 -1.26 -4.20 16.14
N ALA A 345 -0.22 -3.37 16.23
CA ALA A 345 1.13 -3.83 16.56
C ALA A 345 1.18 -4.54 17.93
N SER A 346 0.42 -4.08 18.93
CA SER A 346 0.28 -4.80 20.21
C SER A 346 -0.55 -6.09 20.10
N VAL A 347 -1.58 -6.15 19.23
CA VAL A 347 -2.30 -7.40 18.96
C VAL A 347 -1.36 -8.43 18.33
N TYR A 348 -0.59 -8.01 17.32
CA TYR A 348 0.41 -8.82 16.63
C TYR A 348 1.44 -9.35 17.64
N LEU A 349 2.03 -8.47 18.48
CA LEU A 349 2.98 -8.84 19.54
C LEU A 349 2.49 -9.97 20.47
N TYR A 350 1.21 -9.90 20.88
CA TYR A 350 0.64 -10.75 21.92
C TYR A 350 0.09 -12.08 21.41
N MET A 351 -0.04 -12.25 20.11
CA MET A 351 -0.78 -13.38 19.55
C MET A 351 -0.02 -14.69 19.56
N ASP A 352 1.24 -14.69 19.14
CA ASP A 352 2.13 -15.86 19.23
C ASP A 352 2.51 -16.21 20.69
N CYS A 353 2.02 -15.42 21.65
CA CYS A 353 2.11 -15.66 23.09
C CYS A 353 0.84 -16.30 23.70
N GLU A 354 -0.24 -16.47 22.92
CA GLU A 354 -1.60 -16.78 23.41
C GLU A 354 -2.08 -15.85 24.56
N ASP A 355 -1.65 -14.58 24.57
CA ASP A 355 -1.76 -13.74 25.75
C ASP A 355 -3.18 -13.15 25.93
N PRO A 356 -3.83 -13.28 27.11
CA PRO A 356 -5.18 -12.75 27.35
C PRO A 356 -5.28 -11.21 27.20
N ARG A 357 -4.14 -10.50 27.16
CA ARG A 357 -4.09 -9.06 26.86
C ARG A 357 -4.54 -8.73 25.43
N VAL A 358 -4.51 -9.68 24.48
CA VAL A 358 -5.06 -9.51 23.12
C VAL A 358 -6.50 -8.95 23.17
N ILE A 359 -7.37 -9.56 23.98
CA ILE A 359 -8.78 -9.15 24.12
C ILE A 359 -8.91 -7.71 24.63
N LYS A 360 -8.03 -7.30 25.55
CA LYS A 360 -8.02 -5.93 26.08
C LYS A 360 -7.59 -4.92 25.03
N VAL A 361 -6.58 -5.26 24.20
CA VAL A 361 -6.12 -4.39 23.11
C VAL A 361 -7.17 -4.31 22.00
N GLN A 362 -7.78 -5.43 21.61
CA GLN A 362 -8.86 -5.46 20.62
C GLN A 362 -10.06 -4.61 21.06
N LYS A 363 -10.50 -4.71 22.33
CA LYS A 363 -11.54 -3.83 22.87
C LYS A 363 -11.15 -2.35 22.81
N LYS A 364 -9.89 -2.00 23.08
CA LYS A 364 -9.40 -0.63 22.91
C LYS A 364 -9.39 -0.19 21.44
N PHE A 365 -8.96 -1.05 20.52
CA PHE A 365 -8.99 -0.78 19.07
C PHE A 365 -10.42 -0.48 18.60
N MET A 366 -11.39 -1.32 18.95
CA MET A 366 -12.80 -1.12 18.62
C MET A 366 -13.36 0.17 19.24
N SER A 367 -12.98 0.51 20.48
CA SER A 367 -13.38 1.77 21.12
C SER A 367 -12.76 3.01 20.49
N VAL A 368 -11.53 2.93 19.97
CA VAL A 368 -10.88 4.04 19.24
C VAL A 368 -11.52 4.21 17.86
N LEU A 369 -11.76 3.11 17.15
CA LEU A 369 -12.42 3.08 15.86
C LEU A 369 -13.84 3.65 15.91
N GLY A 370 -14.63 3.29 16.93
CA GLY A 370 -15.99 3.81 17.13
C GLY A 370 -16.05 5.27 17.59
N GLY A 371 -14.91 5.91 17.87
CA GLY A 371 -14.84 7.29 18.38
C GLY A 371 -14.79 8.38 17.31
N VAL A 372 -14.83 8.05 16.00
CA VAL A 372 -14.67 9.00 14.89
C VAL A 372 -15.82 8.88 13.89
N LYS A 373 -16.25 10.00 13.31
CA LYS A 373 -17.22 10.05 12.19
C LYS A 373 -16.57 9.42 10.94
N SER A 374 -17.22 8.42 10.35
CA SER A 374 -16.69 7.73 9.17
C SER A 374 -16.54 8.67 7.97
N ARG A 375 -15.41 8.54 7.25
CA ARG A 375 -15.02 9.34 6.08
C ARG A 375 -14.12 8.52 5.14
N ARG A 376 -14.25 8.70 3.82
CA ARG A 376 -13.45 7.98 2.80
C ARG A 376 -11.94 8.01 3.10
N ASN A 377 -11.42 9.22 3.35
CA ASN A 377 -10.08 9.45 3.87
C ASN A 377 -10.24 10.00 5.29
N PRO A 378 -9.65 9.39 6.34
CA PRO A 378 -8.62 8.34 6.28
C PRO A 378 -9.12 6.90 6.51
N ASP A 379 -10.42 6.61 6.54
CA ASP A 379 -10.90 5.25 6.88
C ASP A 379 -10.40 4.16 5.92
N SER A 380 -10.15 4.50 4.65
CA SER A 380 -9.55 3.57 3.68
C SER A 380 -8.19 3.00 4.10
N PHE A 381 -7.47 3.67 5.02
CA PHE A 381 -6.20 3.21 5.57
C PHE A 381 -6.36 2.28 6.80
N LEU A 382 -7.58 2.14 7.32
CA LEU A 382 -7.89 1.17 8.38
C LEU A 382 -8.04 -0.27 7.86
N VAL A 383 -8.16 -0.49 6.55
CA VAL A 383 -8.34 -1.82 5.96
C VAL A 383 -7.25 -2.81 6.39
N ILE A 384 -5.98 -2.39 6.41
CA ILE A 384 -4.87 -3.24 6.83
C ILE A 384 -4.87 -3.46 8.37
N PRO A 385 -4.96 -2.42 9.22
CA PRO A 385 -5.19 -2.59 10.66
C PRO A 385 -6.35 -3.54 11.00
N MET A 386 -7.49 -3.40 10.31
CA MET A 386 -8.63 -4.29 10.49
C MET A 386 -8.31 -5.72 10.06
N LEU A 387 -7.70 -5.93 8.89
CA LEU A 387 -7.29 -7.26 8.43
C LEU A 387 -6.41 -7.97 9.46
N VAL A 388 -5.36 -7.29 9.94
CA VAL A 388 -4.44 -7.84 10.95
C VAL A 388 -5.16 -8.03 12.29
N ALA A 389 -6.12 -7.18 12.69
CA ALA A 389 -6.93 -7.44 13.89
C ALA A 389 -7.88 -8.65 13.72
N LEU A 390 -8.41 -8.88 12.52
CA LEU A 390 -9.42 -9.91 12.18
C LEU A 390 -8.85 -11.30 11.95
N GLN A 391 -7.65 -11.40 11.34
CA GLN A 391 -6.88 -12.66 11.22
C GLN A 391 -6.52 -13.26 12.59
N HIS A 392 -6.81 -12.51 13.66
CA HIS A 392 -6.17 -12.56 14.96
C HIS A 392 -7.20 -12.48 16.12
N THR A 393 -8.49 -12.62 15.81
CA THR A 393 -9.58 -12.82 16.78
C THR A 393 -9.89 -14.30 16.96
N LEU A 394 -10.06 -14.73 18.22
CA LEU A 394 -10.68 -16.01 18.56
C LEU A 394 -12.16 -16.04 18.11
N PRO A 395 -12.74 -17.22 17.82
CA PRO A 395 -14.09 -17.35 17.30
C PRO A 395 -15.15 -17.23 18.40
N GLU A 396 -15.28 -16.05 19.00
CA GLU A 396 -16.50 -15.65 19.73
C GLU A 396 -17.24 -14.57 18.94
N THR A 397 -18.37 -14.98 18.37
CA THR A 397 -19.38 -14.11 17.74
C THR A 397 -19.86 -13.02 18.71
N ASP A 398 -20.20 -11.85 18.15
CA ASP A 398 -20.82 -10.65 18.77
C ASP A 398 -19.90 -9.42 18.97
N LEU A 399 -18.65 -9.45 18.51
CA LEU A 399 -17.71 -8.31 18.63
C LEU A 399 -17.74 -7.29 17.48
N PHE A 400 -18.66 -7.42 16.51
CA PHE A 400 -18.76 -6.52 15.34
C PHE A 400 -19.93 -5.53 15.45
N PRO A 401 -19.69 -4.28 15.89
CA PRO A 401 -20.67 -3.21 15.74
C PRO A 401 -20.90 -2.90 14.26
N SER A 402 -22.10 -2.40 13.95
CA SER A 402 -22.54 -1.99 12.62
C SER A 402 -21.59 -0.99 11.95
N THR A 403 -20.75 -0.27 12.70
CA THR A 403 -19.67 0.60 12.21
C THR A 403 -18.65 -0.13 11.33
N VAL A 404 -18.35 -1.42 11.58
CA VAL A 404 -17.39 -2.18 10.75
C VAL A 404 -18.02 -2.51 9.40
N TYR A 405 -19.27 -2.97 9.40
CA TYR A 405 -20.05 -3.11 8.16
C TYR A 405 -20.23 -1.77 7.45
N GLY A 406 -20.42 -0.67 8.20
CA GLY A 406 -20.48 0.69 7.68
C GLY A 406 -19.17 1.15 7.03
N ALA A 407 -18.01 0.80 7.58
CA ALA A 407 -16.71 1.09 6.96
C ALA A 407 -16.52 0.29 5.66
N PHE A 408 -16.80 -1.02 5.67
CA PHE A 408 -16.78 -1.85 4.44
C PHE A 408 -17.81 -1.40 3.40
N GLN A 409 -19.00 -0.93 3.82
CA GLN A 409 -20.03 -0.39 2.93
C GLN A 409 -19.69 1.02 2.44
N SER A 410 -19.09 1.89 3.24
CA SER A 410 -18.66 3.22 2.78
C SER A 410 -17.58 3.15 1.70
N VAL A 411 -16.74 2.10 1.74
CA VAL A 411 -15.71 1.78 0.75
C VAL A 411 -16.28 1.11 -0.51
N THR A 412 -17.46 0.47 -0.46
CA THR A 412 -18.01 -0.33 -1.58
C THR A 412 -19.37 0.13 -2.13
N SER A 413 -20.08 1.02 -1.42
CA SER A 413 -21.47 1.41 -1.70
C SER A 413 -21.64 2.90 -2.01
N ARG A 414 -20.54 3.68 -2.08
CA ARG A 414 -20.52 5.07 -2.58
C ARG A 414 -19.98 5.17 -4.01
N GLU A 415 -20.17 4.11 -4.80
CA GLU A 415 -19.75 4.02 -6.21
C GLU A 415 -20.93 3.67 -7.15
N HIS A 416 -22.15 4.07 -6.77
CA HIS A 416 -23.38 4.02 -7.56
C HIS A 416 -24.10 5.36 -7.52
#